data_AF-A0A960UQM9-F1
#
_entry.id   AF-A0A960UQM9-F1
#
_cell.length_a   1.000
_cell.length_b   1.000
_cell.length_c   1.000
_cell.angle_alpha   90.00
_cell.angle_beta   90.00
_cell.angle_gamma   90.00
#
_symmetry.space_group_name_H-M   'P 1'
#
loop_
_entity.id
_entity.type
_entity.pdbx_description
1 polymer ?
#
loop_
_entity_poly.entity_id
_entity_poly.type
_entity_poly.pdbx_seq_one_letter_code
_entity_poly.pdbx_strand_id
1 'polypeptide(L)'
;MLDAVSVARQAGRDEERIFEFTNQKMAAMNGQLCNKVTLLEKESNERFQILRAMAHWKQKEMAFKLPDFEEERDLYFQLRKERDEALQIAWNAFFDWQKVQCDQESGWFSNPQQQAKDRWTLAMKGMSHRTLAMRLSYLRYLSRLTLEQRRLLLQ
;
A
#
# COMPACT_ATOMS: atom_id res chain seq x y z
N MET A 1 -20.60 22.33 -2.12
CA MET A 1 -20.36 20.88 -2.03
C MET A 1 -19.26 20.53 -3.04
N LEU A 2 -18.17 19.89 -2.62
CA LEU A 2 -17.19 19.36 -3.57
C LEU A 2 -17.87 18.25 -4.39
N ASP A 3 -17.90 18.40 -5.71
CA ASP A 3 -18.37 17.38 -6.65
C ASP A 3 -17.57 16.08 -6.47
N ALA A 4 -18.25 14.94 -6.46
CA ALA A 4 -17.66 13.61 -6.39
C ALA A 4 -16.53 13.41 -7.43
N VAL A 5 -16.66 14.02 -8.61
CA VAL A 5 -15.62 14.01 -9.66
C VAL A 5 -14.37 14.78 -9.22
N SER A 6 -14.53 15.91 -8.54
CA SER A 6 -13.40 16.69 -8.00
C SER A 6 -12.68 15.93 -6.89
N VAL A 7 -13.42 15.24 -6.03
CA VAL A 7 -12.84 14.40 -4.97
C VAL A 7 -12.10 13.19 -5.57
N ALA A 8 -12.68 12.53 -6.57
CA ALA A 8 -12.02 11.42 -7.28
C ALA A 8 -10.73 11.86 -8.00
N ARG A 9 -10.73 13.05 -8.63
CA ARG A 9 -9.54 13.63 -9.26
C ARG A 9 -8.45 13.98 -8.23
N GLN A 10 -8.83 14.56 -7.10
CA GLN A 10 -7.88 14.86 -6.03
C GLN A 10 -7.30 13.58 -5.42
N ALA A 11 -8.14 12.56 -5.19
CA ALA A 11 -7.69 11.25 -4.75
C ALA A 11 -6.69 10.65 -5.75
N GLY A 12 -6.96 10.73 -7.06
CA GLY A 12 -6.03 10.28 -8.09
C GLY A 12 -4.65 10.96 -8.01
N ARG A 13 -4.61 12.29 -7.85
CA ARG A 13 -3.35 13.05 -7.71
C ARG A 13 -2.57 12.69 -6.44
N ASP A 14 -3.27 12.55 -5.32
CA ASP A 14 -2.63 12.17 -4.05
C ASP A 14 -2.07 10.75 -4.12
N GLU A 15 -2.74 9.85 -4.83
CA GLU A 15 -2.24 8.49 -5.06
C GLU A 15 -1.01 8.44 -5.94
N GLU A 16 -1.00 9.20 -7.03
CA GLU A 16 0.17 9.36 -7.88
C GLU A 16 1.37 9.87 -7.06
N ARG A 17 1.16 10.84 -6.17
CA ARG A 17 2.21 11.34 -5.26
C ARG A 17 2.71 10.30 -4.27
N ILE A 18 1.84 9.49 -3.66
CA ILE A 18 2.26 8.43 -2.72
C ILE A 18 3.05 7.35 -3.45
N PHE A 19 2.59 7.00 -4.64
CA PHE A 19 3.28 6.05 -5.50
C PHE A 19 4.66 6.58 -5.90
N GLU A 20 4.73 7.80 -6.42
CA GLU A 20 5.98 8.47 -6.78
C GLU A 20 6.92 8.58 -5.59
N PHE A 21 6.42 9.01 -4.43
CA PHE A 21 7.22 9.10 -3.21
C PHE A 21 7.81 7.75 -2.82
N THR A 22 6.99 6.69 -2.84
CA THR A 22 7.43 5.33 -2.49
C THR A 22 8.48 4.84 -3.48
N ASN A 23 8.24 5.04 -4.77
CA ASN A 23 9.17 4.68 -5.83
C ASN A 23 10.50 5.46 -5.72
N GLN A 24 10.43 6.77 -5.46
CA GLN A 24 11.59 7.63 -5.22
C GLN A 24 12.40 7.19 -4.01
N LYS A 25 11.74 6.82 -2.89
CA LYS A 25 12.42 6.32 -1.70
C LYS A 25 13.11 4.99 -1.95
N MET A 26 12.45 4.05 -2.63
CA MET A 26 13.05 2.77 -3.03
C MET A 26 14.26 3.00 -3.97
N ALA A 27 14.12 3.87 -4.97
CA ALA A 27 15.19 4.19 -5.90
C ALA A 27 16.40 4.85 -5.20
N ALA A 28 16.16 5.74 -4.24
CA ALA A 28 17.23 6.38 -3.47
C ALA A 28 18.03 5.40 -2.60
N MET A 29 17.39 4.31 -2.15
CA MET A 29 18.05 3.28 -1.34
C MET A 29 18.77 2.22 -2.19
N ASN A 30 18.60 2.23 -3.51
CA ASN A 30 19.19 1.23 -4.39
C ASN A 30 20.73 1.21 -4.30
N GLY A 31 21.30 0.04 -4.01
CA GLY A 31 22.75 -0.18 -3.89
C GLY A 31 23.34 0.28 -2.56
N GLN A 32 22.55 0.91 -1.67
CA GLN A 32 23.01 1.40 -0.36
C GLN A 32 22.71 0.41 0.77
N LEU A 33 21.98 -0.66 0.49
CA LEU A 33 21.39 -1.54 1.51
C LEU A 33 22.14 -2.85 1.76
N CYS A 34 23.26 -3.13 1.08
CA CYS A 34 23.90 -4.45 1.09
C CYS A 34 24.17 -5.03 2.48
N ASN A 35 24.60 -4.20 3.43
CA ASN A 35 24.91 -4.66 4.79
C ASN A 35 23.69 -4.71 5.73
N LYS A 36 22.52 -4.21 5.28
CA LYS A 36 21.32 -4.03 6.11
C LYS A 36 20.06 -4.63 5.50
N VAL A 37 20.14 -5.20 4.29
CA VAL A 37 18.97 -5.65 3.52
C VAL A 37 18.13 -6.66 4.30
N THR A 38 18.77 -7.64 4.96
CA THR A 38 18.08 -8.66 5.77
C THR A 38 17.40 -8.06 7.00
N LEU A 39 18.03 -7.07 7.64
CA LEU A 39 17.44 -6.39 8.79
C LEU A 39 16.22 -5.57 8.36
N LEU A 40 16.34 -4.80 7.28
CA LEU A 40 15.25 -3.97 6.75
C LEU A 40 14.08 -4.80 6.22
N GLU A 41 14.35 -5.97 5.63
CA GLU A 41 13.33 -6.93 5.22
C GLU A 41 12.54 -7.44 6.43
N LYS A 42 13.24 -7.79 7.52
CA LYS A 42 12.61 -8.22 8.77
C LYS A 42 11.75 -7.09 9.37
N GLU A 43 12.31 -5.90 9.51
CA GLU A 43 11.58 -4.73 10.02
C GLU A 43 10.36 -4.36 9.16
N SER A 44 10.50 -4.44 7.83
CA SER A 44 9.40 -4.22 6.90
C SER A 44 8.27 -5.22 7.13
N ASN A 45 8.60 -6.51 7.23
CA ASN A 45 7.62 -7.58 7.48
C ASN A 45 6.92 -7.42 8.83
N GLU A 46 7.64 -7.06 9.88
CA GLU A 46 7.08 -6.74 11.21
C GLU A 46 6.12 -5.54 11.12
N ARG A 47 6.49 -4.47 10.40
CA ARG A 47 5.60 -3.32 10.19
C ARG A 47 4.33 -3.70 9.44
N PHE A 48 4.41 -4.55 8.41
CA PHE A 48 3.21 -5.04 7.72
C PHE A 48 2.32 -5.92 8.60
N GLN A 49 2.89 -6.67 9.55
CA GLN A 49 2.10 -7.40 10.54
C GLN A 49 1.36 -6.43 11.49
N ILE A 50 2.05 -5.40 11.98
CA ILE A 50 1.44 -4.35 12.82
C ILE A 50 0.32 -3.65 12.06
N LEU A 51 0.55 -3.24 10.80
CA LEU A 51 -0.46 -2.58 9.97
C LEU A 51 -1.70 -3.44 9.77
N ARG A 52 -1.54 -4.75 9.55
CA ARG A 52 -2.66 -5.70 9.44
C ARG A 52 -3.43 -5.83 10.75
N ALA A 53 -2.73 -5.94 11.89
CA ALA A 53 -3.37 -5.99 13.20
C ALA A 53 -4.14 -4.71 13.51
N MET A 54 -3.56 -3.54 13.23
CA MET A 54 -4.23 -2.24 13.39
C MET A 54 -5.44 -2.10 12.47
N ALA A 55 -5.34 -2.54 11.21
CA ALA A 55 -6.47 -2.49 10.28
C ALA A 55 -7.62 -3.38 10.75
N HIS A 56 -7.33 -4.59 11.23
CA HIS A 56 -8.33 -5.50 11.78
C HIS A 56 -8.97 -4.95 13.07
N TRP A 57 -8.18 -4.36 13.97
CA TRP A 57 -8.71 -3.69 15.14
C TRP A 57 -9.60 -2.51 14.75
N LYS A 58 -9.18 -1.70 13.78
CA LYS A 58 -9.96 -0.56 13.29
C LYS A 58 -11.27 -1.01 12.65
N GLN A 59 -11.27 -2.13 11.91
CA GLN A 59 -12.48 -2.70 11.34
C GLN A 59 -13.48 -3.06 12.44
N LYS A 60 -13.03 -3.75 13.48
CA LYS A 60 -13.88 -4.09 14.64
C LYS A 60 -14.38 -2.86 15.38
N GLU A 61 -13.50 -1.88 15.61
CA GLU A 61 -13.86 -0.62 16.26
C GLU A 61 -14.93 0.12 15.47
N MET A 62 -14.76 0.23 14.15
CA MET A 62 -15.73 0.86 13.26
C MET A 62 -17.05 0.10 13.24
N ALA A 63 -17.03 -1.23 13.17
CA ALA A 63 -18.23 -2.06 13.21
C ALA A 63 -19.01 -1.91 14.52
N PHE A 64 -18.30 -1.75 15.64
CA PHE A 64 -18.93 -1.53 16.95
C PHE A 64 -19.51 -0.12 17.10
N LYS A 65 -18.75 0.92 16.71
CA LYS A 65 -19.17 2.31 16.84
C LYS A 65 -20.25 2.70 15.82
N LEU A 66 -20.18 2.13 14.63
CA LEU A 66 -21.01 2.43 13.46
C LEU A 66 -21.37 1.11 12.76
N PRO A 67 -22.43 0.42 13.23
CA PRO A 67 -22.84 -0.85 12.63
C PRO A 67 -23.46 -0.70 11.24
N ASP A 68 -23.98 0.48 10.91
CA ASP A 68 -24.60 0.78 9.62
C ASP A 68 -23.59 0.76 8.46
N PHE A 69 -24.10 0.50 7.24
CA PHE A 69 -23.31 0.50 5.99
C PHE A 69 -22.15 -0.51 6.00
N GLU A 70 -22.42 -1.70 6.53
CA GLU A 70 -21.49 -2.83 6.63
C GLU A 70 -20.83 -3.18 5.28
N GLU A 71 -21.60 -3.25 4.19
CA GLU A 71 -21.06 -3.57 2.87
C GLU A 71 -19.99 -2.56 2.41
N GLU A 72 -20.24 -1.26 2.56
CA GLU A 72 -19.26 -0.23 2.19
C GLU A 72 -18.03 -0.24 3.11
N ARG A 73 -18.22 -0.49 4.41
CA ARG A 73 -17.13 -0.62 5.39
C ARG A 73 -16.25 -1.81 5.04
N ASP A 74 -16.85 -2.97 4.79
CA ASP A 74 -16.11 -4.20 4.53
C ASP A 74 -15.42 -4.15 3.17
N LEU A 75 -16.03 -3.53 2.16
CA LEU A 75 -15.38 -3.25 0.89
C LEU A 75 -14.13 -2.36 1.07
N TYR A 76 -14.19 -1.33 1.93
CA TYR A 76 -13.01 -0.53 2.27
C TYR A 76 -11.88 -1.37 2.88
N PHE A 77 -12.20 -2.20 3.88
CA PHE A 77 -11.19 -3.03 4.54
C PHE A 77 -10.64 -4.14 3.64
N GLN A 78 -11.47 -4.71 2.76
CA GLN A 78 -11.03 -5.65 1.74
C GLN A 78 -10.03 -4.99 0.79
N LEU A 79 -10.37 -3.83 0.20
CA LEU A 79 -9.49 -3.11 -0.72
C LEU A 79 -8.22 -2.63 -0.03
N ARG A 80 -8.29 -2.27 1.26
CA ARG A 80 -7.12 -1.94 2.06
C ARG A 80 -6.19 -3.14 2.20
N LYS A 81 -6.72 -4.33 2.52
CA LYS A 81 -5.95 -5.56 2.61
C LYS A 81 -5.25 -5.88 1.29
N GLU A 82 -5.98 -5.84 0.17
CA GLU A 82 -5.42 -6.10 -1.16
C GLU A 82 -4.30 -5.11 -1.52
N ARG A 83 -4.46 -3.82 -1.15
CA ARG A 83 -3.44 -2.80 -1.36
C ARG A 83 -2.21 -3.03 -0.49
N ASP A 84 -2.40 -3.33 0.81
CA ASP A 84 -1.30 -3.56 1.75
C ASP A 84 -0.51 -4.83 1.37
N GLU A 85 -1.18 -5.89 0.89
CA GLU A 85 -0.55 -7.10 0.34
C GLU A 85 0.27 -6.79 -0.93
N ALA A 86 -0.30 -6.05 -1.87
CA ALA A 86 0.44 -5.63 -3.07
C ALA A 86 1.67 -4.77 -2.73
N LEU A 87 1.56 -3.89 -1.73
CA LEU A 87 2.67 -3.08 -1.26
C LEU A 87 3.75 -3.95 -0.59
N GLN A 88 3.37 -4.94 0.22
CA GLN A 88 4.32 -5.88 0.82
C GLN A 88 5.06 -6.70 -0.25
N ILE A 89 4.35 -7.17 -1.29
CA ILE A 89 4.96 -7.86 -2.43
C ILE A 89 5.98 -6.95 -3.13
N ALA A 90 5.67 -5.68 -3.34
CA ALA A 90 6.58 -4.72 -3.97
C ALA A 90 7.85 -4.48 -3.13
N TRP A 91 7.71 -4.38 -1.80
CA TRP A 91 8.86 -4.28 -0.89
C TRP A 91 9.73 -5.53 -0.89
N ASN A 92 9.11 -6.71 -0.87
CA ASN A 92 9.86 -7.98 -0.94
C ASN A 92 10.62 -8.10 -2.28
N ALA A 93 9.97 -7.77 -3.40
CA ALA A 93 10.63 -7.75 -4.70
C ALA A 93 11.78 -6.73 -4.76
N PHE A 94 11.64 -5.58 -4.10
CA PHE A 94 12.73 -4.61 -3.95
C PHE A 94 13.90 -5.19 -3.14
N PHE A 95 13.64 -5.86 -2.00
CA PHE A 95 14.69 -6.48 -1.21
C PHE A 95 15.41 -7.62 -1.94
N ASP A 96 14.66 -8.46 -2.67
CA ASP A 96 15.25 -9.50 -3.52
C ASP A 96 16.16 -8.90 -4.58
N TRP A 97 15.71 -7.83 -5.25
CA TRP A 97 16.54 -7.11 -6.20
C TRP A 97 17.81 -6.53 -5.55
N GLN A 98 17.70 -5.95 -4.35
CA GLN A 98 18.86 -5.45 -3.62
C GLN A 98 19.86 -6.56 -3.28
N LYS A 99 19.40 -7.73 -2.82
CA LYS A 99 20.29 -8.87 -2.54
C LYS A 99 21.08 -9.27 -3.79
N VAL A 100 20.41 -9.46 -4.92
CA VAL A 100 21.05 -9.81 -6.20
C VAL A 100 22.04 -8.73 -6.67
N GLN A 101 21.73 -7.44 -6.47
CA GLN A 101 22.67 -6.35 -6.78
C GLN A 101 23.93 -6.40 -5.89
N CYS A 102 23.76 -6.69 -4.61
CA CYS A 102 24.84 -6.74 -3.63
C CYS A 102 25.76 -7.95 -3.82
N ASP A 103 25.21 -9.09 -4.21
CA ASP A 103 25.96 -10.32 -4.44
C ASP A 103 26.64 -10.36 -5.82
N GLN A 104 26.40 -9.36 -6.67
CA GLN A 104 26.93 -9.24 -8.04
C GLN A 104 26.67 -10.49 -8.91
N GLU A 105 25.60 -11.25 -8.63
CA GLU A 105 25.27 -12.46 -9.37
C GLU A 105 24.91 -12.12 -10.83
N SER A 106 25.83 -12.44 -11.74
CA SER A 106 25.64 -12.36 -13.19
C SER A 106 25.75 -13.75 -13.79
N GLY A 107 24.61 -14.29 -14.24
CA GLY A 107 24.55 -15.58 -14.92
C GLY A 107 24.75 -15.41 -16.44
N TRP A 108 25.41 -16.37 -17.07
CA TRP A 108 25.59 -16.40 -18.54
C TRP A 108 24.27 -16.61 -19.31
N PHE A 109 23.22 -17.12 -18.65
CA PHE A 109 21.94 -17.51 -19.27
C PHE A 109 20.70 -16.81 -18.69
N SER A 110 20.86 -16.10 -17.58
CA SER A 110 19.80 -15.31 -16.95
C SER A 110 20.44 -14.05 -16.37
N ASN A 111 19.77 -12.91 -16.54
CA ASN A 111 20.11 -11.69 -15.84
C ASN A 111 19.18 -11.58 -14.61
N PRO A 112 19.59 -12.09 -13.43
CA PRO A 112 18.71 -12.17 -12.27
C PRO A 112 18.36 -10.77 -11.77
N GLN A 113 19.23 -9.79 -12.01
CA GLN A 113 19.00 -8.38 -11.72
C GLN A 113 17.85 -7.81 -12.55
N GLN A 114 17.81 -8.10 -13.85
CA GLN A 114 16.73 -7.64 -14.73
C GLN A 114 15.40 -8.31 -14.36
N GLN A 115 15.41 -9.62 -14.09
CA GLN A 115 14.21 -10.35 -13.67
C GLN A 115 13.64 -9.82 -12.34
N ALA A 116 14.50 -9.52 -11.36
CA ALA A 116 14.08 -8.94 -10.10
C ALA A 116 13.53 -7.52 -10.27
N LYS A 117 14.15 -6.70 -11.15
CA LYS A 117 13.66 -5.37 -11.51
C LYS A 117 12.31 -5.40 -12.22
N ASP A 118 12.07 -6.36 -13.10
CA ASP A 118 10.79 -6.54 -13.78
C ASP A 118 9.68 -6.94 -12.81
N ARG A 119 9.98 -7.83 -11.85
CA ARG A 119 9.05 -8.19 -10.77
C ARG A 119 8.69 -7.00 -9.90
N TRP A 120 9.68 -6.18 -9.52
CA TRP A 120 9.45 -4.94 -8.79
C TRP A 120 8.55 -3.97 -9.57
N THR A 121 8.88 -3.74 -10.86
CA THR A 121 8.10 -2.85 -11.74
C THR A 121 6.65 -3.33 -11.89
N LEU A 122 6.46 -4.65 -12.06
CA LEU A 122 5.13 -5.26 -12.15
C LEU A 122 4.33 -5.09 -10.85
N ALA A 123 4.97 -5.32 -9.69
CA ALA A 123 4.33 -5.14 -8.39
C ALA A 123 3.89 -3.69 -8.16
N MET A 124 4.69 -2.72 -8.64
CA MET A 124 4.39 -1.29 -8.55
C MET A 124 3.26 -0.86 -9.51
N LYS A 125 3.18 -1.41 -10.73
CA LYS A 125 2.24 -0.98 -11.78
C LYS A 125 0.76 -1.00 -11.34
N GLY A 126 0.36 -1.98 -10.53
CA GLY A 126 -1.04 -2.12 -10.09
C GLY A 126 -1.37 -1.40 -8.78
N MET A 127 -0.42 -0.68 -8.19
CA MET A 127 -0.57 -0.11 -6.85
C MET A 127 -1.45 1.13 -6.86
N SER A 128 -1.27 2.03 -7.83
CA SER A 128 -2.05 3.27 -7.97
C SER A 128 -3.56 3.00 -8.06
N HIS A 129 -3.96 2.04 -8.90
CA HIS A 129 -5.37 1.67 -9.07
C HIS A 129 -5.98 1.06 -7.80
N ARG A 130 -5.24 0.19 -7.11
CA ARG A 130 -5.71 -0.42 -5.84
C ARG A 130 -5.90 0.64 -4.77
N THR A 131 -4.95 1.55 -4.61
CA THR A 131 -5.07 2.59 -3.58
C THR A 131 -6.16 3.61 -3.93
N LEU A 132 -6.35 3.94 -5.21
CA LEU A 132 -7.48 4.76 -5.65
C LEU A 132 -8.82 4.08 -5.33
N ALA A 133 -8.96 2.78 -5.65
CA ALA A 133 -10.18 2.02 -5.35
C ALA A 133 -10.47 2.01 -3.83
N MET A 134 -9.45 1.75 -3.00
CA MET A 134 -9.54 1.80 -1.54
C MET A 134 -9.99 3.19 -1.03
N ARG A 135 -9.47 4.28 -1.59
CA ARG A 135 -9.88 5.64 -1.19
C ARG A 135 -11.31 5.95 -1.60
N LEU A 136 -11.71 5.57 -2.81
CA LEU A 136 -13.06 5.80 -3.30
C LEU A 136 -14.09 5.01 -2.49
N SER A 137 -13.79 3.77 -2.09
CA SER A 137 -14.66 3.00 -1.20
C SER A 137 -14.77 3.64 0.19
N TYR A 138 -13.66 4.15 0.74
CA TYR A 138 -13.68 4.87 2.02
C TYR A 138 -14.52 6.15 1.95
N LEU A 139 -14.36 6.93 0.87
CA LEU A 139 -15.16 8.12 0.64
C LEU A 139 -16.64 7.81 0.47
N ARG A 140 -16.97 6.72 -0.25
CA ARG A 140 -18.34 6.24 -0.37
C ARG A 140 -18.91 5.89 0.99
N TYR A 141 -18.19 5.14 1.82
CA TYR A 141 -18.58 4.83 3.19
C TYR A 141 -18.82 6.11 4.00
N LEU A 142 -17.85 7.03 4.04
CA LEU A 142 -17.99 8.30 4.75
C LEU A 142 -19.18 9.11 4.26
N SER A 143 -19.47 9.13 2.96
CA SER A 143 -20.58 9.90 2.38
C SER A 143 -21.95 9.45 2.90
N ARG A 144 -22.10 8.18 3.28
CA ARG A 144 -23.32 7.61 3.86
C ARG A 144 -23.56 8.00 5.31
N LEU A 145 -22.48 8.33 6.03
CA LEU A 145 -22.53 8.66 7.44
C LEU A 145 -23.00 10.11 7.68
N THR A 146 -23.70 10.31 8.80
CA THR A 146 -24.02 11.65 9.31
C THR A 146 -22.76 12.38 9.79
N LEU A 147 -22.87 13.70 10.00
CA LEU A 147 -21.75 14.50 10.50
C LEU A 147 -21.25 14.00 11.87
N GLU A 148 -22.17 13.61 12.76
CA GLU A 148 -21.83 13.09 14.10
C GLU A 148 -21.11 11.74 13.99
N GLN A 149 -21.61 10.84 13.15
CA GLN A 149 -20.97 9.56 12.89
C GLN A 149 -19.57 9.71 12.29
N ARG A 150 -19.37 10.65 11.36
CA ARG A 150 -18.03 10.96 10.82
C ARG A 150 -17.07 11.48 11.90
N ARG A 151 -17.56 12.29 12.85
CA ARG A 151 -16.73 12.79 13.96
C ARG A 151 -16.24 11.66 14.86
N LEU A 152 -17.07 10.63 15.09
CA LEU A 152 -16.66 9.43 15.86
C LEU A 152 -15.54 8.62 15.20
N LEU A 153 -15.31 8.80 13.89
CA LEU A 153 -14.22 8.16 13.14
C LEU A 153 -12.94 8.99 13.06
N LEU A 154 -13.06 10.31 13.18
CA LEU A 154 -11.97 11.27 12.99
C LEU A 154 -11.33 11.75 14.30
N GLN A 155 -11.91 11.37 15.45
CA GLN A 155 -11.33 11.50 16.79
C GLN A 155 -10.47 10.29 17.12
#